data_AF-A0A920NFA3-F1
#
_entry.id   AF-A0A920NFA3-F1
#
_cell.length_a   1.000
_cell.length_b   1.000
_cell.length_c   1.000
_cell.angle_alpha   90.00
_cell.angle_beta   90.00
_cell.angle_gamma   90.00
#
_symmetry.space_group_name_H-M   'P 1'
#
loop_
_entity.id
_entity.type
_entity.pdbx_description
1 polymer ?
#
loop_
_entity_poly.entity_id
_entity_poly.type
_entity_poly.pdbx_seq_one_letter_code
_entity_poly.pdbx_strand_id
1 'polypeptide(L)' 'MVQPPIYFPFMDAIKNQNKSVNHSPLIRNDNGKHIEYEIDYAQLDASINTNTKLFLLSNPHNPVGKMYNKDQLTKLANPS' A
#
# COMPACT_ATOMS: atom_id res chain seq x y z
N MET A 1 -8.33 1.27 -1.60
CA MET A 1 -6.96 1.34 -2.12
C MET A 1 -6.08 0.43 -1.28
N VAL A 2 -5.11 -0.22 -1.92
CA VAL A 2 -4.10 -1.10 -1.30
C VAL A 2 -2.73 -0.84 -1.92
N GLN A 3 -1.66 -1.28 -1.26
CA GLN A 3 -0.28 -1.20 -1.79
C GLN A 3 0.34 -2.59 -2.02
N PRO A 4 0.18 -3.19 -3.22
CA PRO A 4 0.77 -4.48 -3.54
C PRO A 4 2.31 -4.45 -3.56
N PRO A 5 3.00 -5.58 -3.32
CA PRO A 5 2.43 -6.85 -2.86
C PRO A 5 1.87 -6.72 -1.44
N ILE A 6 0.65 -7.23 -1.23
CA ILE A 6 -0.07 -7.09 0.04
C ILE A 6 -0.76 -8.41 0.41
N TYR A 7 -1.03 -8.61 1.69
CA TYR A 7 -1.69 -9.78 2.22
C TYR A 7 -2.99 -10.11 1.46
N PHE A 8 -3.03 -11.31 0.88
CA PHE A 8 -4.07 -11.75 -0.05
C PHE A 8 -5.50 -11.64 0.50
N PRO A 9 -5.78 -11.91 1.79
CA PRO A 9 -7.12 -11.72 2.36
C PRO A 9 -7.71 -10.30 2.25
N PHE A 10 -6.89 -9.26 2.11
CA PHE A 10 -7.42 -7.92 1.80
C PHE A 10 -8.05 -7.88 0.42
N MET A 11 -7.45 -8.54 -0.56
CA MET A 11 -7.98 -8.61 -1.93
C MET A 11 -9.27 -9.41 -1.98
N ASP A 12 -9.34 -10.52 -1.24
CA ASP A 12 -10.56 -11.35 -1.15
C ASP A 12 -11.70 -10.61 -0.47
N ALA A 13 -11.43 -9.90 0.62
CA ALA A 13 -12.45 -9.12 1.32
C ALA A 13 -13.07 -8.04 0.43
N ILE A 14 -12.27 -7.42 -0.45
CA ILE A 14 -12.76 -6.40 -1.40
C ILE A 14 -13.62 -7.06 -2.49
N LYS A 15 -13.16 -8.17 -3.07
CA LYS A 15 -13.90 -8.93 -4.08
C LYS A 15 -15.24 -9.43 -3.55
N ASN A 16 -15.26 -10.00 -2.35
CA ASN A 16 -16.46 -10.54 -1.70
C ASN A 16 -17.52 -9.47 -1.43
N GLN A 17 -17.14 -8.20 -1.36
CA GLN A 17 -18.06 -7.06 -1.21
C GLN A 17 -18.47 -6.43 -2.55
N ASN A 18 -18.13 -7.06 -3.68
CA ASN A 18 -18.35 -6.53 -5.04
C ASN A 18 -17.82 -5.09 -5.21
N LYS A 19 -16.68 -4.78 -4.59
CA LYS A 19 -16.02 -3.48 -4.69
C LYS A 19 -14.84 -3.53 -5.66
N SER A 20 -14.55 -2.40 -6.29
CA SER A 20 -13.32 -2.21 -7.04
C SER A 20 -12.17 -1.83 -6.11
N VAL A 21 -10.94 -2.07 -6.55
CA VAL A 21 -9.72 -1.79 -5.80
C VAL A 21 -8.78 -0.92 -6.63
N ASN A 22 -8.41 0.24 -6.08
CA ASN A 22 -7.32 1.06 -6.63
C ASN A 22 -6.00 0.56 -6.05
N HIS A 23 -4.98 0.43 -6.88
CA HIS A 23 -3.66 -0.08 -6.51
C HIS A 23 -2.63 1.04 -6.56
N SER A 24 -1.81 1.14 -5.51
CA SER A 24 -0.58 1.95 -5.50
C SER A 24 0.57 1.02 -5.07
N PRO A 25 1.14 0.23 -6.00
CA PRO A 25 2.18 -0.75 -5.66
C PRO A 25 3.40 -0.11 -4.99
N LEU A 26 3.99 -0.83 -4.03
CA LEU A 26 5.28 -0.48 -3.46
C LEU A 26 6.38 -0.63 -4.51
N ILE A 27 7.36 0.27 -4.46
CA ILE A 27 8.57 0.17 -5.28
C ILE A 27 9.45 -0.92 -4.70
N ARG A 28 9.85 -1.88 -5.53
CA ARG A 28 10.83 -2.91 -5.19
C ARG A 28 12.23 -2.39 -5.50
N ASN A 29 13.05 -2.22 -4.48
CA ASN A 29 14.45 -1.87 -4.58
C ASN A 29 15.29 -3.12 -4.31
N ASP A 30 16.13 -3.50 -5.27
CA ASP A 30 17.01 -4.67 -5.17
C ASP A 30 18.44 -4.23 -5.50
N ASN A 31 19.30 -4.28 -4.48
CA ASN A 31 20.71 -3.91 -4.63
C ASN A 31 21.62 -5.15 -4.76
N GLY A 32 21.06 -6.34 -4.97
CA GLY A 32 21.78 -7.61 -5.09
C GLY A 32 22.19 -8.25 -3.77
N LYS A 33 22.02 -7.56 -2.62
CA LYS A 33 22.25 -8.11 -1.27
C LYS A 33 20.96 -8.20 -0.46
N HIS A 34 20.12 -7.18 -0.59
CA HIS A 34 18.85 -7.05 0.11
C HIS A 34 17.79 -6.53 -0.85
N ILE A 35 16.55 -6.98 -0.62
CA ILE A 35 15.37 -6.46 -1.29
C ILE A 35 14.61 -5.63 -0.26
N GLU A 36 14.36 -4.38 -0.61
CA GLU A 36 13.56 -3.46 0.18
C GLU A 36 12.35 -3.01 -0.62
N TYR A 37 11.29 -2.64 0.10
CA TYR A 37 10.08 -2.08 -0.49
C TYR A 37 9.83 -0.70 0.08
N GLU A 38 9.46 0.24 -0.78
CA GLU A 38 9.23 1.63 -0.43
C GLU A 38 7.89 2.14 -0.96
N ILE A 39 7.32 3.13 -0.28
CA ILE A 39 6.11 3.80 -0.75
C ILE A 39 6.50 4.79 -1.84
N ASP A 40 5.89 4.67 -3.00
CA ASP A 40 5.84 5.76 -3.98
C ASP A 40 4.74 6.75 -3.58
N TYR A 41 5.11 7.83 -2.89
CA TYR A 41 4.13 8.82 -2.42
C TYR A 41 3.47 9.58 -3.57
N ALA A 42 4.20 9.83 -4.67
CA ALA A 42 3.63 10.52 -5.81
C ALA A 42 2.56 9.65 -6.50
N GLN A 43 2.84 8.36 -6.67
CA GLN A 43 1.86 7.42 -7.20
C GLN A 43 0.70 7.20 -6.23
N LEU A 44 0.96 7.15 -4.92
CA LEU A 44 -0.08 7.04 -3.89
C LEU A 44 -1.08 8.19 -4.02
N ASP A 45 -0.59 9.42 -4.02
CA ASP A 45 -1.40 10.63 -4.13
C ASP A 45 -2.19 10.64 -5.46
N ALA A 46 -1.52 10.32 -6.58
CA ALA A 46 -2.18 10.22 -7.89
C ALA A 46 -3.24 9.11 -7.99
N SER A 47 -3.15 8.06 -7.15
CA SER A 47 -4.10 6.95 -7.12
C SER A 47 -5.33 7.23 -6.24
N ILE A 48 -5.28 8.28 -5.42
CA ILE A 48 -6.41 8.75 -4.63
C ILE A 48 -7.32 9.60 -5.53
N ASN A 49 -8.60 9.24 -5.56
CA ASN A 49 -9.61 9.98 -6.30
C ASN A 49 -10.92 10.01 -5.51
N THR A 50 -11.93 10.69 -6.04
CA THR A 50 -13.25 10.88 -5.39
C THR A 50 -13.97 9.56 -5.05
N ASN A 51 -13.62 8.46 -5.72
CA ASN A 51 -14.15 7.13 -5.46
C ASN A 51 -13.35 6.32 -4.43
N THR A 52 -12.16 6.76 -4.03
CA THR A 52 -11.37 6.10 -2.98
C THR A 52 -12.03 6.34 -1.62
N LYS A 53 -12.61 5.29 -1.02
CA LYS A 53 -13.29 5.37 0.28
C LYS A 53 -12.47 4.84 1.45
N LEU A 54 -11.59 3.88 1.20
CA LEU A 54 -10.79 3.22 2.23
C LEU A 54 -9.36 3.00 1.72
N PHE A 55 -8.41 3.11 2.63
CA PHE A 55 -7.03 2.65 2.47
C PHE A 55 -6.79 1.52 3.47
N LEU A 56 -6.37 0.34 3.00
CA LEU A 56 -6.06 -0.79 3.86
C LEU A 56 -4.55 -0.89 4.07
N LEU A 57 -4.11 -0.65 5.30
CA LEU A 57 -2.71 -0.76 5.72
C LEU A 57 -2.42 -2.16 6.27
N SER A 58 -1.33 -2.78 5.81
CA SER A 58 -0.74 -3.97 6.43
C SER A 58 0.53 -3.54 7.18
N ASN A 59 0.60 -3.78 8.49
CA ASN A 59 1.78 -3.43 9.29
C ASN A 59 2.04 -4.46 10.42
N PRO A 60 3.20 -5.14 10.46
CA PRO A 60 4.23 -5.17 9.40
C PRO A 60 3.65 -5.60 8.05
N HIS A 61 4.14 -4.99 6.97
CA HIS A 61 3.57 -5.18 5.63
C HIS A 61 3.82 -6.60 5.14
N ASN A 62 2.78 -7.41 5.13
CA ASN A 62 2.83 -8.77 4.60
C ASN A 62 2.58 -8.72 3.08
N PRO A 63 3.40 -9.37 2.23
CA PRO A 63 4.41 -10.39 2.55
C PRO A 63 5.86 -9.91 2.66
N VAL A 64 6.13 -8.61 2.50
CA VAL A 64 7.49 -8.09 2.32
C VAL A 64 8.22 -7.77 3.62
N GLY A 65 7.55 -7.89 4.77
CA GLY A 65 8.13 -7.64 6.09
C GLY A 65 8.48 -6.18 6.37
N LYS A 66 7.99 -5.23 5.57
CA LYS A 66 8.27 -3.79 5.77
C LYS A 66 7.59 -3.29 7.05
N MET A 67 8.36 -2.74 7.98
CA MET A 67 7.82 -1.93 9.07
C MET A 67 7.81 -0.46 8.69
N TYR A 68 6.73 0.22 9.04
CA TYR A 68 6.59 1.66 8.81
C TYR A 68 6.97 2.44 10.07
N ASN A 69 7.84 3.44 9.91
CA ASN A 69 8.15 4.38 10.97
C ASN A 69 7.04 5.44 11.12
N LYS A 70 7.13 6.25 12.18
CA LYS A 70 6.14 7.28 12.50
C LYS A 70 5.93 8.26 11.34
N ASP A 71 6.99 8.75 10.72
CA ASP A 71 6.89 9.74 9.64
C ASP A 71 6.20 9.15 8.40
N GLN A 72 6.49 7.90 8.07
CA GLN A 72 5.83 7.18 6.98
C GLN A 72 4.33 7.02 7.27
N LEU A 73 3.96 6.63 8.50
CA LEU A 73 2.56 6.51 8.90
C LEU A 73 1.84 7.87 8.90
N THR A 74 2.51 8.95 9.35
CA THR A 74 1.96 10.30 9.32
C THR A 74 1.71 10.78 7.89
N LYS A 75 2.63 10.50 6.95
CA LYS A 75 2.43 10.79 5.52
C LYS A 75 1.27 9.99 4.93
N LEU A 76 1.17 8.69 5.24
CA LEU A 76 0.04 7.86 4.79
C LEU A 76 -1.31 8.36 5.33
N ALA A 77 -1.34 8.91 6.55
CA ALA A 77 -2.55 9.47 7.15
C ALA A 77 -2.93 10.85 6.57
N ASN A 78 -1.99 11.57 5.97
CA ASN A 78 -2.17 12.90 5.41
C ASN A 78 -1.59 12.95 3.98
N PRO A 79 -2.17 12.21 3.02
CA PRO A 79 -1.79 12.31 1.61
C PRO A 79 -2.11 13.71 1.07
N SER A 80 -1.37 14.12 0.03
CA SER A 80 -1.44 15.49 -0.53
C SER A 80 -2.79 15.82 -1.18
#